data_AF-A0A7C5FHR1-F1
#
_entry.id   AF-A0A7C5FHR1-F1
#
_cell.length_a   1.000
_cell.length_b   1.000
_cell.length_c   1.000
_cell.angle_alpha   90.00
_cell.angle_beta   90.00
_cell.angle_gamma   90.00
#
_symmetry.space_group_name_H-M   'P 1'
#
loop_
_entity.id
_entity.type
_entity.pdbx_description
1 polymer ?
#
loop_
_entity_poly.entity_id
_entity_poly.type
_entity_poly.pdbx_seq_one_letter_code
_entity_poly.pdbx_strand_id
1 'polypeptide(L)'
;MTLKKVFGIALAALMIVAFMQFLMPAFASTPTPANGGTFVVGTIEDEIISNQNPLTASGLSGDILGLTYADSLAYVYESNATAIPWLASSW
;
A
#
# COMPACT_ATOMS: atom_id res chain seq x y z
N MET A 1 -1.74 25.95 49.97
CA MET A 1 -0.89 25.62 48.79
C MET A 1 -0.51 26.94 48.10
N THR A 2 0.76 27.21 47.81
CA THR A 2 1.19 28.51 47.29
C THR A 2 1.03 28.59 45.77
N LEU A 3 0.72 29.77 45.21
CA LEU A 3 0.49 30.00 43.78
C LEU A 3 1.63 29.45 42.89
N LYS A 4 2.88 29.57 43.34
CA LYS A 4 4.07 29.03 42.68
C LYS A 4 4.05 27.49 42.54
N LYS A 5 3.51 26.78 43.54
CA LYS A 5 3.37 25.31 43.50
C LYS A 5 2.30 24.87 42.52
N VAL A 6 1.21 25.62 42.41
CA VAL A 6 0.13 25.34 41.45
C VAL A 6 0.64 25.52 40.01
N PHE A 7 1.38 26.60 39.76
CA PHE A 7 1.94 26.87 38.43
C PHE A 7 2.98 25.83 38.00
N GLY A 8 3.84 25.39 38.91
CA GLY A 8 4.82 24.34 38.64
C GLY A 8 4.19 22.99 38.29
N ILE A 9 3.11 22.61 38.99
CA ILE A 9 2.38 21.37 38.72
C ILE A 9 1.65 21.44 37.37
N ALA A 10 1.04 22.59 37.05
CA ALA A 10 0.37 22.80 35.77
C ALA A 10 1.36 22.70 34.59
N LEU A 11 2.55 23.28 34.71
CA LEU A 11 3.58 23.20 33.68
C LEU A 11 4.11 21.77 33.50
N ALA A 12 4.34 21.04 34.59
CA ALA A 12 4.77 19.65 34.54
C ALA A 12 3.71 18.75 33.89
N ALA A 13 2.43 18.96 34.20
CA ALA A 13 1.33 18.23 33.58
C ALA A 13 1.25 18.50 32.06
N LEU A 14 1.40 19.76 31.64
CA LEU A 14 1.42 20.13 30.22
C LEU A 14 2.59 19.46 29.48
N MET A 15 3.78 19.42 30.08
CA MET A 15 4.96 18.76 29.51
C MET A 15 4.76 17.26 29.34
N ILE A 16 4.12 16.59 30.30
CA ILE A 16 3.83 15.14 30.21
C ILE A 16 2.83 14.87 29.08
N VAL A 17 1.75 15.65 28.99
CA VAL A 17 0.78 15.52 27.89
C VAL A 17 1.45 15.76 26.54
N ALA A 18 2.31 16.78 26.45
CA ALA A 18 3.05 17.11 25.25
C ALA A 18 4.13 16.08 24.89
N PHE A 19 4.62 15.28 25.83
CA PHE A 19 5.57 14.20 25.57
C PHE A 19 4.86 12.91 25.14
N MET A 20 3.68 12.63 25.71
CA MET A 20 2.88 11.44 25.36
C MET A 20 2.45 11.43 23.88
N GLN A 21 2.20 12.59 23.27
CA GLN A 21 1.91 12.69 21.83
C GLN A 21 3.08 12.25 20.91
N PHE A 22 4.32 12.25 21.39
CA PHE A 22 5.47 11.75 20.62
C PHE A 22 5.77 10.27 20.87
N LEU A 23 5.26 9.69 21.96
CA LEU A 23 5.44 8.28 22.30
C LEU A 23 4.35 7.36 21.74
N MET A 24 3.25 7.93 21.25
CA MET A 24 2.24 7.14 20.57
C MET A 24 2.76 6.77 19.18
N PRO A 25 2.87 5.46 18.84
CA PRO A 25 3.17 5.07 17.47
C PRO A 25 2.10 5.70 16.58
N ALA A 26 2.53 6.42 15.55
CA ALA A 26 1.61 6.86 14.51
C ALA A 26 0.96 5.59 13.95
N PHE A 27 -0.28 5.34 14.33
CA PHE A 27 -1.05 4.26 13.73
C PHE A 27 -1.14 4.59 12.25
N ALA A 28 -0.48 3.79 11.42
CA ALA A 28 -0.64 3.88 9.98
C ALA A 28 -2.14 3.80 9.72
N SER A 29 -2.71 4.86 9.12
CA SER A 29 -4.11 4.85 8.76
C SER A 29 -4.33 3.68 7.80
N THR A 30 -5.15 2.72 8.18
CA THR A 30 -5.62 1.72 7.22
C THR A 30 -6.37 2.48 6.13
N PRO A 31 -5.92 2.45 4.87
CA PRO A 31 -6.61 3.14 3.80
C PRO A 31 -8.05 2.63 3.76
N THR A 32 -9.01 3.53 3.90
CA THR A 32 -10.42 3.17 3.73
C THR A 32 -10.65 3.00 2.23
N PRO A 33 -11.13 1.83 1.76
CA PRO A 33 -11.44 1.65 0.36
C PRO A 33 -12.44 2.74 -0.08
N ALA A 34 -12.12 3.45 -1.16
CA ALA A 34 -13.07 4.38 -1.76
C ALA A 34 -14.27 3.57 -2.29
N ASN A 35 -15.49 4.04 -2.03
CA ASN A 35 -16.71 3.42 -2.55
C ASN A 35 -16.83 3.75 -4.05
N GLY A 36 -16.17 2.95 -4.87
CA GLY A 36 -16.10 3.12 -6.32
C GLY A 36 -15.04 4.14 -6.77
N GLY A 37 -14.70 4.04 -8.06
CA GLY A 37 -13.70 4.88 -8.72
C GLY A 37 -13.18 4.22 -10.00
N THR A 38 -12.66 5.01 -10.91
CA THR A 38 -11.97 4.52 -12.12
C THR A 38 -10.49 4.84 -11.98
N PHE A 39 -9.64 3.83 -12.08
CA PHE A 39 -8.20 4.03 -12.27
C PHE A 39 -7.91 3.95 -13.77
N VAL A 40 -7.53 5.07 -14.37
CA VAL A 40 -7.13 5.14 -15.78
C VAL A 40 -5.61 5.05 -15.83
N VAL A 41 -5.11 3.97 -16.43
CA VAL A 41 -3.68 3.78 -16.70
C VAL A 41 -3.45 4.11 -18.17
N GLY A 42 -2.63 5.14 -18.41
CA GLY A 42 -2.10 5.40 -19.74
C GLY A 42 -0.89 4.50 -19.99
N THR A 43 -0.83 3.88 -21.16
CA THR A 43 0.33 3.11 -21.61
C THR A 43 1.21 3.98 -22.49
N ILE A 44 2.52 3.72 -22.49
CA ILE A 44 3.46 4.40 -23.42
C ILE A 44 3.59 3.67 -24.76
N GLU A 45 2.96 2.50 -24.88
CA GLU A 45 3.01 1.72 -26.12
C GLU A 45 1.87 2.10 -27.06
N ASP A 46 2.20 2.27 -28.34
CA ASP A 46 1.25 2.53 -29.44
C ASP A 46 0.59 1.24 -29.97
N GLU A 47 0.48 0.20 -29.12
CA GLU A 47 -0.08 -1.08 -29.50
C GLU A 47 -1.62 -1.07 -29.45
N ILE A 48 -2.25 -1.57 -30.52
CA ILE A 48 -3.68 -1.89 -30.49
C ILE A 48 -3.87 -3.28 -29.89
N ILE A 49 -4.59 -3.33 -28.77
CA ILE A 49 -4.98 -4.59 -28.12
C ILE A 49 -5.82 -5.41 -29.11
N SER A 50 -5.22 -6.47 -29.64
CA SER A 50 -5.82 -7.27 -30.73
C SER A 50 -5.65 -8.77 -30.52
N ASN A 51 -4.65 -9.19 -29.75
CA ASN A 51 -4.45 -10.58 -29.36
C ASN A 51 -4.80 -10.78 -27.88
N GLN A 52 -5.79 -11.62 -27.59
CA GLN A 52 -6.18 -11.98 -26.21
C GLN A 52 -5.92 -13.47 -25.92
N ASN A 53 -5.02 -14.10 -26.69
CA ASN A 53 -4.59 -15.48 -26.44
C ASN A 53 -3.43 -15.49 -25.44
N PRO A 54 -3.59 -16.06 -24.23
CA PRO A 54 -2.55 -16.06 -23.19
C PRO A 54 -1.29 -16.83 -23.57
N LEU A 55 -1.35 -17.73 -24.57
CA LEU A 55 -0.18 -18.49 -25.01
C LEU A 55 0.71 -17.72 -25.99
N THR A 56 0.21 -16.64 -26.58
CA THR A 56 0.90 -15.93 -27.67
C THR A 56 0.86 -14.41 -27.52
N ALA A 57 0.18 -13.87 -26.52
CA ALA A 57 0.13 -12.45 -26.26
C ALA A 57 1.46 -11.94 -25.69
N SER A 58 1.76 -10.70 -26.00
CA SER A 58 2.94 -9.94 -25.57
C SER A 58 2.57 -8.45 -25.53
N GLY A 59 3.46 -7.60 -25.01
CA GLY A 59 3.20 -6.15 -24.93
C GLY A 59 1.98 -5.83 -24.07
N LEU A 60 1.22 -4.79 -24.42
CA LEU A 60 0.01 -4.37 -23.71
C LEU A 60 -1.06 -5.45 -23.65
N SER A 61 -1.17 -6.22 -24.73
CA SER A 61 -2.08 -7.35 -24.80
C SER A 61 -1.75 -8.41 -23.74
N GLY A 62 -0.45 -8.65 -23.50
CA GLY A 62 0.04 -9.53 -22.44
C GLY A 62 -0.21 -8.96 -21.04
N ASP A 63 0.08 -7.68 -20.82
CA ASP A 63 -0.13 -7.00 -19.54
C ASP A 63 -1.61 -7.04 -19.10
N ILE A 64 -2.54 -6.79 -20.03
CA ILE A 64 -3.98 -6.86 -19.76
C ILE A 64 -4.42 -8.28 -19.43
N LEU A 65 -3.87 -9.27 -20.13
CA LEU A 65 -4.16 -10.67 -19.82
C LEU A 65 -3.61 -11.05 -18.45
N GLY A 66 -2.43 -10.56 -18.04
CA GLY A 66 -1.90 -10.79 -16.70
C GLY A 66 -2.72 -10.14 -15.58
N LEU A 67 -3.45 -9.06 -15.88
CA LEU A 67 -4.45 -8.47 -14.97
C LEU A 67 -5.77 -9.24 -14.96
N THR A 68 -6.18 -9.79 -16.11
CA THR A 68 -7.48 -10.46 -16.29
C THR A 68 -7.45 -11.91 -15.82
N TYR A 69 -6.34 -12.58 -16.07
CA TYR A 69 -6.04 -13.95 -15.70
C TYR A 69 -4.84 -13.92 -14.77
N ALA A 70 -4.93 -14.56 -13.60
CA ALA A 70 -3.80 -14.66 -12.71
C ALA A 70 -2.69 -15.48 -13.39
N ASP A 71 -1.67 -14.78 -13.86
CA ASP A 71 -0.67 -15.32 -14.82
C ASP A 71 0.32 -16.30 -14.16
N SER A 72 0.42 -16.29 -12.83
CA SER A 72 1.50 -16.97 -12.13
C SER A 72 1.09 -17.60 -10.79
N LEU A 73 1.74 -18.72 -10.48
CA LEU A 73 1.61 -19.43 -9.20
C LEU A 73 2.21 -18.62 -8.04
N ALA A 74 3.24 -17.83 -8.32
CA ALA A 74 3.95 -16.99 -7.36
C ALA A 74 4.11 -15.58 -7.92
N TYR A 75 3.99 -14.58 -7.04
CA TYR A 75 4.34 -13.20 -7.37
C TYR A 75 5.78 -12.93 -6.94
N VAL A 76 6.60 -12.40 -7.85
CA VAL A 76 8.01 -12.10 -7.60
C VAL A 76 8.19 -10.60 -7.38
N TYR A 77 8.68 -10.22 -6.21
CA TYR A 77 9.16 -8.88 -5.95
C TYR A 77 10.53 -8.70 -6.59
N GLU A 78 10.58 -8.03 -7.74
CA GLU A 78 11.84 -7.80 -8.46
C GLU A 78 12.88 -7.04 -7.64
N SER A 79 12.44 -6.15 -6.75
CA SER A 79 13.32 -5.30 -5.93
C SER A 79 14.21 -6.07 -4.97
N ASN A 80 13.83 -7.28 -4.57
CA ASN A 80 14.55 -8.08 -3.59
C ASN A 80 14.57 -9.59 -3.91
N ALA A 81 14.17 -9.97 -5.13
CA ALA A 81 14.09 -11.36 -5.60
C ALA A 81 13.28 -12.30 -4.68
N THR A 82 12.33 -11.75 -3.92
CA THR A 82 11.49 -12.56 -3.02
C THR A 82 10.23 -12.99 -3.77
N ALA A 83 9.88 -14.27 -3.72
CA ALA A 83 8.62 -14.77 -4.26
C ALA A 83 7.62 -15.02 -3.12
N ILE A 84 6.36 -14.62 -3.30
CA ILE A 84 5.26 -14.91 -2.38
C ILE A 84 4.16 -15.71 -3.08
N PRO A 85 3.47 -16.63 -2.37
CA PRO A 85 2.41 -17.39 -2.99
C PRO A 85 1.29 -16.48 -3.48
N TRP A 86 0.89 -16.69 -4.74
CA TRP A 86 -0.15 -15.93 -5.40
C TRP A 86 -1.37 -16.81 -5.64
N LEU A 87 -1.34 -17.63 -6.70
CA LEU A 87 -2.33 -18.69 -6.90
C LEU A 87 -1.97 -19.99 -6.17
N ALA A 88 -0.69 -20.27 -6.00
CA ALA A 88 -0.27 -21.43 -5.24
C ALA A 88 -0.57 -21.24 -3.75
N SER A 89 -0.96 -22.32 -3.08
CA SER A 89 -1.12 -22.31 -1.61
C SER A 89 0.21 -22.46 -0.88
N SER A 90 1.19 -23.10 -1.50
CA SER A 90 2.54 -23.35 -0.97
C SER A 90 3.45 -23.94 -2.06
N TRP A 91 4.77 -23.99 -1.79
CA TRP A 91 5.80 -24.68 -2.56
C TRP A 91 6.93 -25.18 -1.66
#